data_AF-A0A7V4UII1-F1
#
_entry.id   AF-A0A7V4UII1-F1
#
_cell.length_a   1.000
_cell.length_b   1.000
_cell.length_c   1.000
_cell.angle_alpha   90.00
_cell.angle_beta   90.00
_cell.angle_gamma   90.00
#
_symmetry.space_group_name_H-M   'P 1'
#
loop_
_entity.id
_entity.type
_entity.pdbx_description
1 polymer ?
#
loop_
_entity_poly.entity_id
_entity_poly.type
_entity_poly.pdbx_seq_one_letter_code
_entity_poly.pdbx_strand_id
1 'polypeptide(L)'
;MGFMVKQNVAIWALFYTAYVAAHAGRRSRTAVVAFAACAFGGIAAAVGVGYALWGEPFRYWVLQVLAGHGTSNVRAFEHLREGWLYLALGLSGGAALLRGRAAGRLFLPWAIWFLLFASEVYTSGIGFPLSHMGPGSLLAAVWFLAAAPLWWRAAAHCQPGTPAWLQWVPAGICAPLLGVAIFQGAALVRMPLPPFSPDAYRYVAEIEREFARDPAACTLMDAGSWVYLRPGIVMKDRAPAIGDRGMDGSGDFTAFRKRIEQRRYCKILVRNYASDRFWYDFPGWPKSSGLRQAMRENYREVRRIKAVAALPVRKELLTGTGAFIFFDEITVLVPLFNEPKPH
;
A
#
# COMPACT_ATOMS: atom_id res chain seq x y z
N MET A 1 -4.09 12.25 10.43
CA MET A 1 -3.38 12.80 9.25
C MET A 1 -3.02 11.72 8.25
N GLY A 2 -2.00 10.88 8.52
CA GLY A 2 -1.63 9.77 7.62
C GLY A 2 -2.79 8.80 7.30
N PHE A 3 -3.67 8.52 8.27
CA PHE A 3 -4.85 7.67 8.07
C PHE A 3 -5.95 8.31 7.20
N MET A 4 -6.13 9.63 7.26
CA MET A 4 -7.17 10.33 6.48
C MET A 4 -6.89 10.36 4.98
N VAL A 5 -5.60 10.37 4.64
CA VAL A 5 -5.12 10.47 3.28
C VAL A 5 -4.81 9.09 2.68
N LYS A 6 -4.20 8.18 3.46
CA LYS A 6 -3.78 6.86 2.95
C LYS A 6 -4.91 5.95 2.47
N GLN A 7 -6.14 6.14 2.94
CA GLN A 7 -7.28 5.31 2.54
C GLN A 7 -8.43 6.13 1.95
N ASN A 8 -8.22 7.43 1.68
CA ASN A 8 -9.26 8.37 1.26
C ASN A 8 -10.55 8.22 2.10
N VAL A 9 -10.48 8.62 3.38
CA VAL A 9 -11.58 8.47 4.36
C VAL A 9 -12.90 9.09 3.88
N ALA A 10 -12.86 10.03 2.93
CA ALA A 10 -14.06 10.56 2.29
C ALA A 10 -14.77 9.53 1.38
N ILE A 11 -14.02 8.72 0.63
CA ILE A 11 -14.57 7.58 -0.14
C ILE A 11 -15.29 6.61 0.81
N TRP A 12 -14.70 6.33 1.97
CA TRP A 12 -15.32 5.50 3.01
C TRP A 12 -16.59 6.12 3.57
N ALA A 13 -16.54 7.40 3.94
CA ALA A 13 -17.71 8.12 4.43
C ALA A 13 -18.86 8.07 3.40
N LEU A 14 -18.56 8.20 2.11
CA LEU A 14 -19.53 8.10 1.04
C LEU A 14 -20.14 6.70 0.95
N PHE A 15 -19.32 5.65 0.85
CA PHE A 15 -19.81 4.28 0.70
C PHE A 15 -20.57 3.79 1.93
N TYR A 16 -20.12 4.10 3.15
CA TYR A 16 -20.86 3.74 4.36
C TYR A 16 -22.17 4.52 4.47
N THR A 17 -22.21 5.81 4.11
CA THR A 17 -23.46 6.58 4.08
C THR A 17 -24.44 5.97 3.07
N ALA A 18 -23.97 5.59 1.89
CA ALA A 18 -24.78 4.91 0.89
C ALA A 18 -25.29 3.55 1.41
N TYR A 19 -24.46 2.80 2.13
CA TYR A 19 -24.85 1.51 2.70
C TYR A 19 -25.92 1.65 3.79
N VAL A 20 -25.76 2.65 4.67
CA VAL A 20 -26.75 3.02 5.68
C VAL A 20 -28.04 3.46 4.99
N ALA A 21 -27.96 4.29 3.95
CA ALA A 21 -29.12 4.71 3.16
C ALA A 21 -29.87 3.55 2.50
N ALA A 22 -29.14 2.53 2.02
CA ALA A 22 -29.73 1.34 1.42
C ALA A 22 -30.50 0.46 2.41
N HIS A 23 -30.12 0.46 3.69
CA HIS A 23 -30.78 -0.33 4.76
C HIS A 23 -31.78 0.50 5.58
N ALA A 24 -31.64 1.81 5.56
CA ALA A 24 -32.52 2.78 6.19
C ALA A 24 -33.85 2.87 5.42
N GLY A 25 -34.88 2.14 5.85
CA GLY A 25 -36.25 2.36 5.34
C GLY A 25 -36.76 3.82 5.54
N ARG A 26 -38.03 4.10 5.18
CA ARG A 26 -38.62 5.47 5.22
C ARG A 26 -38.50 6.23 6.56
N ARG A 27 -38.41 5.54 7.71
CA ARG A 27 -38.25 6.15 9.05
C ARG A 27 -36.81 6.54 9.42
N SER A 28 -35.83 6.23 8.59
CA SER A 28 -34.40 6.29 8.93
C SER A 28 -33.62 7.39 8.20
N ARG A 29 -34.30 8.32 7.51
CA ARG A 29 -33.64 9.46 6.83
C ARG A 29 -32.81 10.30 7.80
N THR A 30 -33.31 10.51 9.02
CA THR A 30 -32.59 11.22 10.07
C THR A 30 -31.30 10.50 10.48
N ALA A 31 -31.30 9.16 10.53
CA ALA A 31 -30.10 8.38 10.83
C ALA A 31 -29.07 8.44 9.71
N VAL A 32 -29.52 8.45 8.44
CA VAL A 32 -28.63 8.65 7.27
C VAL A 32 -28.00 10.04 7.33
N VAL A 33 -28.81 11.08 7.56
CA VAL A 33 -28.32 12.47 7.66
C VAL A 33 -27.39 12.65 8.85
N ALA A 34 -27.72 12.08 10.02
CA ALA A 34 -26.87 12.14 11.20
C ALA A 34 -25.54 11.39 10.96
N PHE A 35 -25.58 10.21 10.37
CA PHE A 35 -24.36 9.46 10.02
C PHE A 35 -23.48 10.25 9.04
N ALA A 36 -24.08 10.79 7.98
CA ALA A 36 -23.37 11.60 7.00
C ALA A 36 -22.76 12.85 7.65
N ALA A 37 -23.53 13.58 8.46
CA ALA A 37 -23.08 14.76 9.16
C ALA A 37 -21.90 14.46 10.11
N CYS A 38 -21.98 13.37 10.87
CA CYS A 38 -20.88 12.94 11.74
C CYS A 38 -19.64 12.51 10.94
N ALA A 39 -19.82 11.73 9.88
CA ALA A 39 -18.71 11.20 9.08
C ALA A 39 -17.97 12.33 8.33
N PHE A 40 -18.69 13.16 7.58
CA PHE A 40 -18.10 14.28 6.84
C PHE A 40 -17.69 15.43 7.76
N GLY A 41 -18.45 15.68 8.83
CA GLY A 41 -18.10 16.67 9.86
C GLY A 41 -16.80 16.31 10.59
N GLY A 42 -16.58 15.03 10.91
CA GLY A 42 -15.33 14.55 11.49
C GLY A 42 -14.13 14.74 10.56
N ILE A 43 -14.31 14.49 9.25
CA ILE A 43 -13.28 14.78 8.24
C ILE A 43 -12.99 16.28 8.18
N ALA A 44 -14.02 17.11 8.07
CA ALA A 44 -13.89 18.57 8.01
C ALA A 44 -13.21 19.13 9.26
N ALA A 45 -13.59 18.65 10.45
CA ALA A 45 -12.98 19.05 11.71
C ALA A 45 -11.49 18.71 11.76
N ALA A 46 -11.10 17.50 11.35
CA ALA A 46 -9.69 17.12 11.34
C ALA A 46 -8.87 17.89 10.30
N VAL A 47 -9.46 18.19 9.12
CA VAL A 47 -8.84 19.07 8.12
C VAL A 47 -8.70 20.49 8.68
N GLY A 48 -9.72 21.02 9.32
CA GLY A 48 -9.72 22.34 9.93
C GLY A 48 -8.69 22.47 11.06
N VAL A 49 -8.64 21.49 11.97
CA VAL A 49 -7.62 21.43 13.03
C VAL A 49 -6.22 21.30 12.43
N GLY A 50 -6.05 20.47 11.40
CA GLY A 50 -4.77 20.32 10.70
C GLY A 50 -4.31 21.64 10.07
N TYR A 51 -5.21 22.36 9.42
CA TYR A 51 -4.90 23.67 8.86
C TYR A 51 -4.61 24.71 9.96
N ALA A 52 -5.37 24.71 11.06
CA ALA A 52 -5.15 25.64 12.17
C ALA A 52 -3.78 25.43 12.84
N LEU A 53 -3.31 24.18 12.95
CA LEU A 53 -2.03 23.86 13.60
C LEU A 53 -0.81 24.10 12.70
N TRP A 54 -0.95 23.89 11.39
CA TRP A 54 0.20 23.83 10.47
C TRP A 54 0.11 24.76 9.25
N GLY A 55 -1.01 25.46 9.04
CA GLY A 55 -1.19 26.50 8.01
C GLY A 55 -0.92 26.04 6.58
N GLU A 56 -0.20 26.85 5.82
CA GLU A 56 0.18 26.57 4.42
C GLU A 56 0.96 25.26 4.23
N PRO A 57 1.90 24.87 5.12
CA PRO A 57 2.48 23.52 5.08
C PRO A 57 1.45 22.40 5.05
N PHE A 58 0.36 22.49 5.82
CA PHE A 58 -0.71 21.50 5.76
C PHE A 58 -1.39 21.46 4.40
N ARG A 59 -1.75 22.63 3.86
CA ARG A 59 -2.40 22.76 2.55
C ARG A 59 -1.54 22.20 1.44
N TYR A 60 -0.26 22.55 1.41
CA TYR A 60 0.70 22.06 0.42
C TYR A 60 0.79 20.53 0.46
N TRP A 61 1.06 19.95 1.63
CA TRP A 61 1.23 18.50 1.72
C TRP A 61 -0.06 17.73 1.46
N VAL A 62 -1.19 18.14 2.04
CA VAL A 62 -2.44 17.36 2.00
C VAL A 62 -3.24 17.58 0.72
N LEU A 63 -3.29 18.82 0.20
CA LEU A 63 -4.15 19.14 -0.94
C LEU A 63 -3.40 19.30 -2.26
N GLN A 64 -2.10 19.59 -2.26
CA GLN A 64 -1.34 19.72 -3.51
C GLN A 64 -0.49 18.48 -3.77
N VAL A 65 0.32 18.07 -2.80
CA VAL A 65 1.23 16.94 -2.98
C VAL A 65 0.45 15.62 -2.97
N LEU A 66 -0.38 15.39 -1.95
CA LEU A 66 -1.13 14.14 -1.81
C LEU A 66 -2.26 13.99 -2.84
N ALA A 67 -2.94 15.07 -3.22
CA ALA A 67 -3.95 15.01 -4.29
C ALA A 67 -3.34 14.86 -5.69
N GLY A 68 -2.07 15.25 -5.86
CA GLY A 68 -1.33 15.11 -7.12
C GLY A 68 -0.80 13.71 -7.39
N HIS A 69 -1.04 12.73 -6.50
CA HIS A 69 -0.60 11.35 -6.74
C HIS A 69 -1.42 10.73 -7.87
N GLY A 70 -0.73 10.31 -8.92
CA GLY A 70 -1.32 9.54 -10.00
C GLY A 70 -1.76 8.17 -9.54
N THR A 71 -2.79 7.63 -10.18
CA THR A 71 -3.16 6.22 -10.03
C THR A 71 -2.51 5.42 -11.16
N SER A 72 -1.63 4.47 -10.84
CA SER A 72 -1.10 3.54 -11.84
C SER A 72 -2.14 2.48 -12.20
N ASN A 73 -2.68 2.54 -13.42
CA ASN A 73 -3.64 1.55 -13.93
C ASN A 73 -3.03 0.14 -14.03
N VAL A 74 -1.74 0.05 -14.38
CA VAL A 74 -1.01 -1.23 -14.46
C VAL A 74 -0.95 -1.88 -13.07
N ARG A 75 -0.59 -1.10 -12.05
CA ARG A 75 -0.53 -1.58 -10.67
C ARG A 75 -1.90 -1.93 -10.11
N ALA A 76 -2.93 -1.13 -10.41
CA ALA A 76 -4.30 -1.45 -10.05
C ALA A 76 -4.74 -2.80 -10.68
N PHE A 77 -4.37 -3.05 -11.93
CA PHE A 77 -4.63 -4.33 -12.60
C PHE A 77 -3.84 -5.50 -12.00
N GLU A 78 -2.58 -5.28 -11.60
CA GLU A 78 -1.79 -6.29 -10.89
C GLU A 78 -2.43 -6.66 -9.55
N HIS A 79 -2.86 -5.68 -8.75
CA HIS A 79 -3.56 -5.96 -7.50
C HIS A 79 -4.94 -6.58 -7.72
N LEU A 80 -5.66 -6.22 -8.80
CA LEU A 80 -6.87 -6.93 -9.19
C LEU A 80 -6.58 -8.39 -9.51
N ARG A 81 -5.50 -8.66 -10.25
CA ARG A 81 -5.04 -10.01 -10.58
C ARG A 81 -4.61 -10.78 -9.34
N GLU A 82 -3.99 -10.14 -8.35
CA GLU A 82 -3.60 -10.77 -7.09
C GLU A 82 -4.81 -10.99 -6.15
N GLY A 83 -5.75 -10.05 -6.14
CA GLY A 83 -6.98 -10.07 -5.35
C GLY A 83 -8.20 -10.68 -6.06
N TRP A 84 -8.02 -11.30 -7.23
CA TRP A 84 -9.10 -11.76 -8.11
C TRP A 84 -10.07 -12.71 -7.41
N LEU A 85 -9.56 -13.49 -6.45
CA LEU A 85 -10.36 -14.42 -5.67
C LEU A 85 -11.45 -13.69 -4.87
N TYR A 86 -11.14 -12.53 -4.28
CA TYR A 86 -12.12 -11.74 -3.56
C TYR A 86 -13.21 -11.21 -4.49
N LEU A 87 -12.84 -10.77 -5.69
CA LEU A 87 -13.83 -10.40 -6.70
C LEU A 87 -14.73 -11.60 -7.04
N ALA A 88 -14.16 -12.77 -7.28
CA ALA A 88 -14.91 -13.99 -7.58
C ALA A 88 -15.86 -14.39 -6.43
N LEU A 89 -15.42 -14.27 -5.17
CA LEU A 89 -16.24 -14.53 -3.98
C LEU A 89 -17.46 -13.60 -3.94
N GLY A 90 -17.26 -12.30 -4.09
CA GLY A 90 -18.38 -11.35 -4.01
C GLY A 90 -19.30 -11.38 -5.24
N LEU A 91 -18.78 -11.67 -6.44
CA LEU A 91 -19.60 -11.89 -7.64
C LEU A 91 -20.44 -13.16 -7.52
N SER A 92 -19.85 -14.27 -7.07
CA SER A 92 -20.58 -15.54 -6.88
C SER A 92 -21.62 -15.44 -5.75
N GLY A 93 -21.26 -14.80 -4.63
CA GLY A 93 -22.21 -14.51 -3.55
C GLY A 93 -23.40 -13.68 -4.02
N GLY A 94 -23.13 -12.59 -4.76
CA GLY A 94 -24.15 -11.76 -5.38
C GLY A 94 -25.02 -12.53 -6.37
N ALA A 95 -24.42 -13.30 -7.27
CA ALA A 95 -25.15 -14.07 -8.28
C ALA A 95 -26.16 -15.05 -7.68
N ALA A 96 -25.85 -15.68 -6.54
CA ALA A 96 -26.80 -16.54 -5.84
C ALA A 96 -27.89 -15.74 -5.12
N LEU A 97 -27.51 -14.74 -4.32
CA LEU A 97 -28.46 -14.01 -3.47
C LEU A 97 -29.41 -13.11 -4.27
N LEU A 98 -28.95 -12.56 -5.39
CA LEU A 98 -29.73 -11.68 -6.27
C LEU A 98 -30.68 -12.43 -7.22
N ARG A 99 -30.63 -13.77 -7.26
CA ARG A 99 -31.63 -14.58 -7.99
C ARG A 99 -32.86 -14.90 -7.14
N GLY A 100 -32.80 -14.68 -5.83
CA GLY A 100 -33.87 -14.99 -4.88
C GLY A 100 -34.92 -13.89 -4.72
N ARG A 101 -35.95 -14.17 -3.93
CA ARG A 101 -37.03 -13.21 -3.60
C ARG A 101 -36.53 -11.92 -2.91
N ALA A 102 -35.31 -11.93 -2.37
CA ALA A 102 -34.69 -10.78 -1.71
C ALA A 102 -33.88 -9.87 -2.67
N ALA A 103 -33.83 -10.17 -3.97
CA ALA A 103 -33.04 -9.44 -4.96
C ALA A 103 -33.21 -7.92 -4.88
N GLY A 104 -34.46 -7.44 -4.82
CA GLY A 104 -34.76 -6.01 -4.76
C GLY A 104 -34.22 -5.29 -3.52
N ARG A 105 -33.99 -6.01 -2.41
CA ARG A 105 -33.42 -5.46 -1.17
C ARG A 105 -31.90 -5.54 -1.14
N LEU A 106 -31.33 -6.56 -1.79
CA LEU A 106 -29.91 -6.88 -1.74
C LEU A 106 -29.11 -6.26 -2.89
N PHE A 107 -29.77 -5.89 -3.99
CA PHE A 107 -29.10 -5.34 -5.16
C PHE A 107 -28.29 -4.08 -4.85
N LEU A 108 -28.90 -3.10 -4.18
CA LEU A 108 -28.23 -1.84 -3.86
C LEU A 108 -27.03 -2.04 -2.91
N PRO A 109 -27.15 -2.77 -1.77
CA PRO A 109 -25.99 -3.13 -0.95
C PRO A 109 -24.87 -3.86 -1.71
N TRP A 110 -25.23 -4.76 -2.62
CA TRP A 110 -24.24 -5.48 -3.44
C TRP A 110 -23.54 -4.56 -4.44
N ALA A 111 -24.27 -3.67 -5.11
CA ALA A 111 -23.70 -2.69 -6.01
C ALA A 111 -22.76 -1.71 -5.30
N ILE A 112 -23.12 -1.28 -4.08
CA ILE A 112 -22.27 -0.46 -3.21
C ILE A 112 -20.96 -1.19 -2.87
N TRP A 113 -21.04 -2.48 -2.52
CA TRP A 113 -19.85 -3.31 -2.32
C TRP A 113 -18.98 -3.38 -3.57
N PHE A 114 -19.57 -3.63 -4.74
CA PHE A 114 -18.83 -3.76 -6.00
C PHE A 114 -18.08 -2.46 -6.34
N LEU A 115 -18.76 -1.31 -6.18
CA LEU A 115 -18.16 0.00 -6.38
C LEU A 115 -17.05 0.29 -5.36
N LEU A 116 -17.25 -0.10 -4.09
CA LEU A 116 -16.21 0.02 -3.08
C LEU A 116 -14.98 -0.82 -3.45
N PHE A 117 -15.16 -2.09 -3.79
CA PHE A 117 -14.07 -2.98 -4.21
C PHE A 117 -13.34 -2.43 -5.44
N ALA A 118 -14.07 -1.96 -6.46
CA ALA A 118 -13.48 -1.33 -7.63
C ALA A 118 -12.68 -0.07 -7.26
N SER A 119 -13.18 0.74 -6.32
CA SER A 119 -12.47 1.92 -5.84
C SER A 119 -11.20 1.58 -5.06
N GLU A 120 -11.19 0.50 -4.27
CA GLU A 120 -10.00 0.01 -3.57
C GLU A 120 -8.96 -0.52 -4.55
N VAL A 121 -9.39 -1.30 -5.56
CA VAL A 121 -8.51 -1.77 -6.65
C VAL A 121 -7.87 -0.57 -7.35
N TYR A 122 -8.68 0.42 -7.74
CA TYR A 122 -8.19 1.61 -8.42
C TYR A 122 -7.22 2.42 -7.54
N THR A 123 -7.59 2.71 -6.29
CA THR A 123 -6.79 3.51 -5.37
C THR A 123 -5.55 2.77 -4.86
N SER A 124 -5.52 1.43 -4.90
CA SER A 124 -4.30 0.66 -4.61
C SER A 124 -3.15 0.98 -5.59
N GLY A 125 -3.47 1.47 -6.79
CA GLY A 125 -2.52 1.94 -7.79
C GLY A 125 -1.71 3.18 -7.39
N ILE A 126 -2.04 3.85 -6.27
CA ILE A 126 -1.38 5.06 -5.74
C ILE A 126 -0.07 4.75 -4.97
N GLY A 127 0.37 3.50 -4.91
CA GLY A 127 1.57 3.16 -4.12
C GLY A 127 1.37 2.09 -3.06
N PHE A 128 0.16 1.57 -2.92
CA PHE A 128 -0.24 0.85 -1.72
C PHE A 128 -0.05 -0.67 -1.82
N PRO A 129 0.12 -1.37 -0.67
CA PRO A 129 0.15 -2.83 -0.62
C PRO A 129 -1.27 -3.43 -0.76
N LEU A 130 -1.36 -4.70 -1.16
CA LEU A 130 -2.62 -5.46 -1.30
C LEU A 130 -3.53 -5.41 -0.05
N SER A 131 -2.95 -5.19 1.13
CA SER A 131 -3.71 -5.01 2.38
C SER A 131 -4.65 -3.80 2.37
N HIS A 132 -4.53 -2.89 1.40
CA HIS A 132 -5.46 -1.78 1.20
C HIS A 132 -6.85 -2.20 0.67
N MET A 133 -7.02 -3.43 0.18
CA MET A 133 -8.32 -3.97 -0.25
C MET A 133 -9.12 -4.62 0.91
N GLY A 134 -8.70 -4.39 2.16
CA GLY A 134 -9.17 -5.14 3.32
C GLY A 134 -10.70 -5.19 3.47
N PRO A 135 -11.41 -4.05 3.54
CA PRO A 135 -12.85 -4.08 3.77
C PRO A 135 -13.68 -4.55 2.56
N GLY A 136 -13.31 -4.22 1.31
CA GLY A 136 -13.98 -4.78 0.14
C GLY A 136 -13.79 -6.30 0.03
N SER A 137 -12.60 -6.81 0.35
CA SER A 137 -12.31 -8.25 0.44
C SER A 137 -13.09 -8.94 1.56
N LEU A 138 -13.23 -8.30 2.73
CA LEU A 138 -14.04 -8.81 3.84
C LEU A 138 -15.51 -8.92 3.44
N LEU A 139 -16.08 -7.85 2.85
CA LEU A 139 -17.46 -7.85 2.40
C LEU A 139 -17.71 -8.88 1.30
N ALA A 140 -16.73 -9.12 0.42
CA ALA A 140 -16.83 -10.17 -0.59
C ALA A 140 -16.96 -11.57 0.05
N ALA A 141 -16.18 -11.84 1.09
CA ALA A 141 -16.28 -13.08 1.86
C ALA A 141 -17.64 -13.19 2.57
N VAL A 142 -18.17 -12.10 3.13
CA VAL A 142 -19.51 -12.07 3.74
C VAL A 142 -20.60 -12.40 2.70
N TRP A 143 -20.56 -11.79 1.52
CA TRP A 143 -21.50 -12.10 0.43
C TRP A 143 -21.45 -13.58 0.03
N PHE A 144 -20.25 -14.13 -0.08
CA PHE A 144 -20.06 -15.54 -0.42
C PHE A 144 -20.61 -16.47 0.67
N LEU A 145 -20.24 -16.24 1.94
CA LEU A 145 -20.69 -17.05 3.07
C LEU A 145 -22.21 -16.98 3.27
N ALA A 146 -22.81 -15.80 3.08
CA ALA A 146 -24.26 -15.63 3.12
C ALA A 146 -24.97 -16.41 2.00
N ALA A 147 -24.32 -16.57 0.84
CA ALA A 147 -24.85 -17.35 -0.28
C ALA A 147 -24.59 -18.86 -0.16
N ALA A 148 -23.59 -19.28 0.64
CA ALA A 148 -23.17 -20.68 0.75
C ALA A 148 -24.32 -21.68 1.03
N PRO A 149 -25.32 -21.38 1.89
CA PRO A 149 -26.45 -22.28 2.10
C PRO A 149 -27.32 -22.49 0.85
N LEU A 150 -27.43 -21.49 -0.03
CA LEU A 150 -28.19 -21.59 -1.27
C LEU A 150 -27.49 -22.53 -2.25
N TRP A 151 -26.17 -22.41 -2.35
CA TRP A 151 -25.35 -23.29 -3.16
C TRP A 151 -25.33 -24.72 -2.66
N TRP A 152 -25.27 -24.91 -1.33
CA TRP A 152 -25.35 -26.23 -0.71
C TRP A 152 -26.70 -26.91 -1.01
N ARG A 153 -27.81 -26.18 -0.90
CA ARG A 153 -29.13 -26.72 -1.21
C ARG A 153 -29.28 -27.07 -2.70
N ALA A 154 -28.76 -26.23 -3.59
CA ALA A 154 -28.76 -26.48 -5.03
C ALA A 154 -27.93 -27.72 -5.41
N ALA A 155 -26.81 -27.95 -4.72
CA ALA A 155 -26.00 -29.15 -4.89
C ALA A 155 -26.66 -30.42 -4.32
N ALA A 156 -27.38 -30.28 -3.19
CA ALA A 156 -28.03 -31.40 -2.52
C ALA A 156 -29.35 -31.84 -3.16
N HIS A 157 -30.00 -31.00 -3.97
CA HIS A 157 -31.29 -31.29 -4.60
C HIS A 157 -31.12 -31.44 -6.12
N CYS A 158 -31.13 -32.69 -6.60
CA CYS A 158 -31.12 -32.98 -8.03
C CYS A 158 -32.46 -32.56 -8.66
N GLN A 159 -32.45 -31.55 -9.53
CA GLN A 159 -33.63 -31.25 -10.34
C GLN A 159 -33.79 -32.30 -11.45
N PRO A 160 -34.96 -32.95 -11.58
CA PRO A 160 -35.22 -33.92 -12.64
C PRO A 160 -34.97 -33.30 -14.02
N GLY A 161 -34.19 -33.96 -14.87
CA GLY A 161 -33.87 -33.51 -16.23
C GLY A 161 -32.61 -32.62 -16.36
N THR A 162 -31.95 -32.26 -15.25
CA THR A 162 -30.67 -31.52 -15.31
C THR A 162 -29.52 -32.50 -15.51
N PRO A 163 -28.62 -32.31 -16.49
CA PRO A 163 -27.45 -33.19 -16.67
C PRO A 163 -26.62 -33.28 -15.39
N ALA A 164 -26.18 -34.49 -15.02
CA ALA A 164 -25.49 -34.74 -13.75
C ALA A 164 -24.31 -33.79 -13.52
N TRP A 165 -23.52 -33.47 -14.54
CA TRP A 165 -22.37 -32.57 -14.43
C TRP A 165 -22.74 -31.12 -14.07
N LEU A 166 -23.92 -30.62 -14.49
CA LEU A 166 -24.42 -29.28 -14.17
C LEU A 166 -24.88 -29.17 -12.70
N GLN A 167 -25.30 -30.28 -12.10
CA GLN A 167 -25.70 -30.35 -10.68
C GLN A 167 -24.50 -30.18 -9.73
N TRP A 168 -23.30 -30.55 -10.19
CA TRP A 168 -22.06 -30.41 -9.45
C TRP A 168 -21.38 -29.06 -9.63
N VAL A 169 -21.76 -28.24 -10.61
CA VAL A 169 -21.14 -26.91 -10.85
C VAL A 169 -21.23 -25.99 -9.61
N PRO A 170 -22.38 -25.87 -8.92
CA PRO A 170 -22.48 -25.14 -7.66
C PRO A 170 -21.52 -25.62 -6.56
N ALA A 171 -21.46 -26.94 -6.34
CA ALA A 171 -20.60 -27.56 -5.33
C ALA A 171 -19.10 -27.45 -5.70
N GLY A 172 -18.79 -27.67 -6.97
CA GLY A 172 -17.44 -27.61 -7.54
C GLY A 172 -16.86 -26.20 -7.60
N ILE A 173 -17.69 -25.16 -7.57
CA ILE A 173 -17.25 -23.76 -7.41
C ILE A 173 -17.17 -23.40 -5.91
N CYS A 174 -18.17 -23.78 -5.11
CA CYS A 174 -18.25 -23.34 -3.72
C CYS A 174 -17.26 -24.04 -2.79
N ALA A 175 -17.02 -25.34 -2.95
CA ALA A 175 -16.09 -26.09 -2.10
C ALA A 175 -14.64 -25.58 -2.21
N PRO A 176 -14.05 -25.37 -3.42
CA PRO A 176 -12.72 -24.81 -3.52
C PRO A 176 -12.68 -23.33 -3.12
N LEU A 177 -13.69 -22.51 -3.44
CA LEU A 177 -13.71 -21.12 -3.00
C LEU A 177 -13.81 -20.98 -1.48
N LEU A 178 -14.63 -21.80 -0.82
CA LEU A 178 -14.74 -21.87 0.64
C LEU A 178 -13.45 -22.41 1.24
N GLY A 179 -12.86 -23.44 0.64
CA GLY A 179 -11.57 -23.97 1.03
C GLY A 179 -10.50 -22.88 0.99
N VAL A 180 -10.31 -22.21 -0.14
CA VAL A 180 -9.31 -21.15 -0.28
C VAL A 180 -9.61 -19.98 0.67
N ALA A 181 -10.87 -19.58 0.85
CA ALA A 181 -11.25 -18.51 1.79
C ALA A 181 -10.93 -18.89 3.25
N ILE A 182 -11.19 -20.12 3.68
CA ILE A 182 -10.86 -20.62 5.02
C ILE A 182 -9.34 -20.77 5.17
N PHE A 183 -8.65 -21.38 4.21
CA PHE A 183 -7.20 -21.63 4.30
C PHE A 183 -6.37 -20.35 4.24
N GLN A 184 -6.78 -19.37 3.43
CA GLN A 184 -6.13 -18.05 3.41
C GLN A 184 -6.54 -17.20 4.61
N GLY A 185 -7.83 -17.16 4.97
CA GLY A 185 -8.34 -16.35 6.08
C GLY A 185 -7.87 -16.81 7.46
N ALA A 186 -7.75 -18.12 7.68
CA ALA A 186 -7.24 -18.69 8.92
C ALA A 186 -5.70 -18.66 9.02
N ALA A 187 -5.00 -18.15 7.99
CA ALA A 187 -3.55 -18.22 7.86
C ALA A 187 -3.00 -19.65 8.05
N LEU A 188 -3.80 -20.68 7.73
CA LEU A 188 -3.38 -22.09 7.81
C LEU A 188 -2.39 -22.42 6.70
N VAL A 189 -2.48 -21.70 5.58
CA VAL A 189 -1.43 -21.63 4.57
C VAL A 189 -0.69 -20.31 4.79
N ARG A 190 0.24 -20.29 5.75
CA ARG A 190 1.28 -19.25 5.73
C ARG A 190 2.23 -19.63 4.61
N MET A 191 2.46 -18.73 3.65
CA MET A 191 3.65 -18.87 2.82
C MET A 191 4.82 -19.02 3.79
N PRO A 192 5.64 -20.09 3.69
CA PRO A 192 6.81 -20.22 4.52
C PRO A 192 7.68 -19.00 4.23
N LEU A 193 7.65 -18.02 5.13
CA LEU A 193 8.59 -16.92 5.05
C LEU A 193 9.95 -17.57 5.22
N PRO A 194 10.87 -17.42 4.25
CA PRO A 194 12.19 -17.97 4.41
C PRO A 194 12.76 -17.44 5.74
N PRO A 195 13.35 -18.32 6.59
CA PRO A 195 13.92 -17.88 7.85
C PRO A 195 14.89 -16.73 7.56
N PHE A 196 14.89 -15.67 8.37
CA PHE A 196 15.85 -14.57 8.17
C PHE A 196 17.26 -15.14 8.07
N SER A 197 18.01 -14.74 7.05
CA SER A 197 19.41 -15.15 6.91
C SER A 197 20.16 -14.82 8.21
N PRO A 198 21.01 -15.71 8.74
CA PRO A 198 21.86 -15.40 9.90
C PRO A 198 22.72 -14.15 9.68
N ASP A 199 23.01 -13.84 8.42
CA ASP A 199 23.73 -12.63 8.01
C ASP A 199 22.94 -11.32 8.26
N ALA A 200 21.63 -11.39 8.51
CA ALA A 200 20.80 -10.24 8.85
C ALA A 200 21.30 -9.53 10.12
N TYR A 201 21.81 -10.28 11.11
CA TYR A 201 22.36 -9.69 12.33
C TYR A 201 23.62 -8.87 12.06
N ARG A 202 24.52 -9.36 11.19
CA ARG A 202 25.69 -8.59 10.73
C ARG A 202 25.22 -7.31 10.03
N TYR A 203 24.32 -7.45 9.07
CA TYR A 203 23.83 -6.34 8.26
C TYR A 203 23.21 -5.23 9.14
N VAL A 204 22.34 -5.58 10.08
CA VAL A 204 21.75 -4.63 11.04
C VAL A 204 22.83 -4.02 11.94
N ALA A 205 23.72 -4.83 12.51
CA ALA A 205 24.78 -4.32 13.38
C ALA A 205 25.72 -3.34 12.67
N GLU A 206 26.03 -3.58 11.39
CA GLU A 206 26.84 -2.66 10.60
C GLU A 206 26.15 -1.32 10.33
N ILE A 207 24.83 -1.34 10.11
CA ILE A 207 24.02 -0.11 9.97
C ILE A 207 23.99 0.65 11.29
N GLU A 208 23.66 -0.02 12.41
CA GLU A 208 23.58 0.59 13.73
C GLU A 208 24.90 1.28 14.14
N ARG A 209 26.05 0.70 13.77
CA ARG A 209 27.36 1.33 14.01
C ARG A 209 27.51 2.68 13.32
N GLU A 210 26.86 2.90 12.18
CA GLU A 210 26.90 4.19 11.50
C GLU A 210 26.09 5.27 12.23
N PHE A 211 25.13 4.89 13.06
CA PHE A 211 24.35 5.80 13.90
C PHE A 211 24.98 6.04 15.27
N ALA A 212 25.86 5.17 15.73
CA ALA A 212 26.41 5.24 17.09
C ALA A 212 27.27 6.49 17.38
N ARG A 213 27.84 7.10 16.34
CA ARG A 213 28.80 8.22 16.47
C ARG A 213 28.26 9.57 16.03
N ASP A 214 27.23 9.58 15.19
CA ASP A 214 26.74 10.79 14.54
C ASP A 214 25.34 11.18 15.04
N PRO A 215 25.03 12.47 15.20
CA PRO A 215 23.72 12.89 15.64
C PRO A 215 22.62 12.39 14.70
N ALA A 216 21.63 11.69 15.27
CA ALA A 216 20.40 11.28 14.58
C ALA A 216 19.78 12.41 13.72
N ALA A 217 19.81 13.64 14.23
CA ALA A 217 19.31 14.87 13.60
C ALA A 217 19.88 15.17 12.20
N CYS A 218 21.08 14.68 11.90
CA CYS A 218 21.76 14.95 10.65
C CYS A 218 22.15 13.69 9.88
N THR A 219 21.78 12.50 10.36
CA THR A 219 21.99 11.23 9.66
C THR A 219 20.76 10.87 8.84
N LEU A 220 20.91 10.86 7.51
CA LEU A 220 19.88 10.42 6.59
C LEU A 220 20.06 8.93 6.30
N MET A 221 19.03 8.14 6.54
CA MET A 221 18.90 6.79 5.97
C MET A 221 17.85 6.84 4.89
N ASP A 222 18.19 6.34 3.71
CA ASP A 222 17.21 6.25 2.64
C ASP A 222 16.11 5.25 3.05
N ALA A 223 16.23 3.93 2.98
CA ALA A 223 15.17 3.02 3.46
C ALA A 223 15.41 2.58 4.92
N GLY A 224 14.42 2.72 5.80
CA GLY A 224 14.51 2.29 7.20
C GLY A 224 13.15 1.96 7.81
N SER A 225 13.14 1.17 8.88
CA SER A 225 11.93 0.79 9.65
C SER A 225 11.80 1.63 10.92
N TRP A 226 10.66 1.51 11.60
CA TRP A 226 10.26 2.29 12.79
C TRP A 226 11.30 2.38 13.93
N VAL A 227 12.23 1.42 14.01
CA VAL A 227 13.34 1.43 15.01
C VAL A 227 14.23 2.66 14.84
N TYR A 228 14.34 3.18 13.60
CA TYR A 228 15.06 4.40 13.26
C TYR A 228 14.18 5.66 13.28
N LEU A 229 12.98 5.64 13.89
CA LEU A 229 12.11 6.81 14.08
C LEU A 229 12.26 7.45 15.47
N ARG A 230 13.33 7.15 16.22
CA ARG A 230 13.62 7.82 17.50
C ARG A 230 13.62 9.36 17.31
N PRO A 231 13.25 10.14 18.34
CA PRO A 231 13.29 11.60 18.27
C PRO A 231 14.65 12.07 17.75
N GLY A 232 14.65 12.76 16.61
CA GLY A 232 15.86 13.28 15.97
C GLY A 232 16.23 12.62 14.65
N ILE A 233 15.89 11.36 14.34
CA ILE A 233 16.29 10.78 13.03
C ILE A 233 15.44 11.35 11.89
N VAL A 234 16.08 11.96 10.88
CA VAL A 234 15.40 12.47 9.68
C VAL A 234 15.14 11.32 8.70
N MET A 235 14.17 10.46 9.02
CA MET A 235 13.58 9.54 8.04
C MET A 235 12.62 10.27 7.06
N LYS A 236 12.36 11.56 7.32
CA LYS A 236 11.25 12.33 6.75
C LYS A 236 11.46 12.84 5.33
N ASP A 237 12.65 12.79 4.76
CA ASP A 237 12.84 13.08 3.33
C ASP A 237 12.29 11.99 2.41
N ARG A 238 11.74 10.94 3.02
CA ARG A 238 11.19 9.77 2.37
C ARG A 238 9.80 9.39 2.84
N ALA A 239 9.03 10.30 3.43
CA ALA A 239 7.61 10.02 3.45
C ALA A 239 7.24 9.66 2.01
N PRO A 240 6.45 8.60 1.75
CA PRO A 240 5.92 8.34 0.41
C PRO A 240 5.16 9.56 -0.18
N ALA A 241 5.09 10.68 0.54
CA ALA A 241 4.68 12.00 0.10
C ALA A 241 5.81 12.93 -0.43
N ILE A 242 7.13 12.71 -0.25
CA ILE A 242 8.20 13.66 -0.70
C ILE A 242 8.88 13.23 -2.01
N GLY A 243 8.43 12.16 -2.67
CA GLY A 243 8.95 11.81 -3.99
C GLY A 243 8.85 10.34 -4.33
N ASP A 244 7.63 9.79 -4.29
CA ASP A 244 7.43 8.48 -4.88
C ASP A 244 7.26 8.64 -6.40
N ARG A 245 8.37 8.83 -7.12
CA ARG A 245 8.38 8.51 -8.55
C ARG A 245 8.34 6.99 -8.63
N GLY A 246 7.14 6.43 -8.59
CA GLY A 246 6.93 5.06 -9.05
C GLY A 246 7.27 4.96 -10.54
N MET A 247 6.71 3.95 -11.22
CA MET A 247 6.79 3.90 -12.68
C MET A 247 6.01 5.03 -13.39
N ASP A 248 5.32 5.89 -12.64
CA ASP A 248 4.48 6.99 -13.13
C ASP A 248 5.17 8.38 -13.10
N GLY A 249 6.38 8.47 -12.56
CA GLY A 249 7.20 9.70 -12.65
C GLY A 249 6.73 10.88 -11.79
N SER A 250 5.83 10.68 -10.82
CA SER A 250 5.35 11.75 -9.94
C SER A 250 6.28 11.99 -8.74
N GLY A 251 6.90 13.17 -8.62
CA GLY A 251 7.76 13.48 -7.45
C GLY A 251 8.64 14.72 -7.62
N ASP A 252 8.61 15.59 -6.62
CA ASP A 252 9.44 16.80 -6.52
C ASP A 252 10.57 16.60 -5.49
N PHE A 253 11.78 16.40 -6.00
CA PHE A 253 12.99 16.23 -5.19
C PHE A 253 13.75 17.53 -4.92
N THR A 254 13.22 18.70 -5.33
CA THR A 254 13.94 19.98 -5.28
C THR A 254 14.39 20.32 -3.86
N ALA A 255 13.52 20.13 -2.87
CA ALA A 255 13.84 20.40 -1.47
C ALA A 255 14.90 19.41 -0.92
N PHE A 256 14.84 18.15 -1.34
CA PHE A 256 15.81 17.13 -0.94
C PHE A 256 17.18 17.42 -1.58
N ARG A 257 17.20 17.69 -2.89
CA ARG A 257 18.40 18.08 -3.62
C ARG A 257 19.05 19.30 -2.99
N LYS A 258 18.28 20.34 -2.67
CA LYS A 258 18.78 21.54 -1.98
C LYS A 258 19.42 21.22 -0.62
N ARG A 259 18.86 20.30 0.17
CA ARG A 259 19.47 19.88 1.45
C ARG A 259 20.78 19.12 1.26
N ILE A 260 20.89 18.31 0.21
CA ILE A 260 22.14 17.66 -0.18
C ILE A 260 23.17 18.71 -0.61
N GLU A 261 22.81 19.60 -1.52
CA GLU A 261 23.66 20.72 -1.99
C GLU A 261 24.15 21.59 -0.81
N GLN A 262 23.30 21.81 0.19
CA GLN A 262 23.63 22.54 1.42
C GLN A 262 24.45 21.73 2.44
N ARG A 263 24.83 20.49 2.12
CA ARG A 263 25.56 19.58 3.04
C ARG A 263 24.89 19.45 4.40
N ARG A 264 23.54 19.49 4.43
CA ARG A 264 22.75 19.51 5.68
C ARG A 264 22.88 18.20 6.48
N TYR A 265 23.19 17.10 5.81
CA TYR A 265 23.36 15.81 6.44
C TYR A 265 24.82 15.62 6.84
N CYS A 266 25.09 15.23 8.08
CA CYS A 266 26.42 14.83 8.49
C CYS A 266 26.79 13.44 7.92
N LYS A 267 25.78 12.65 7.57
CA LYS A 267 25.94 11.33 6.96
C LYS A 267 24.70 10.94 6.16
N ILE A 268 24.90 10.26 5.03
CA ILE A 268 23.84 9.68 4.20
C ILE A 268 24.12 8.19 4.01
N LEU A 269 23.19 7.34 4.43
CA LEU A 269 23.14 5.91 4.14
C LEU A 269 22.16 5.70 3.00
N VAL A 270 22.68 5.35 1.82
CA VAL A 270 21.88 5.26 0.60
C VAL A 270 22.09 3.93 -0.13
N ARG A 271 21.01 3.30 -0.57
CA ARG A 271 21.06 2.00 -1.24
C ARG A 271 21.42 2.12 -2.71
N ASN A 272 22.14 1.11 -3.24
CA ASN A 272 22.39 0.95 -4.66
C ASN A 272 22.97 2.21 -5.34
N TYR A 273 23.78 2.98 -4.61
CA TYR A 273 24.26 4.30 -5.05
C TYR A 273 25.05 4.25 -6.36
N ALA A 274 25.82 3.18 -6.57
CA ALA A 274 26.59 2.95 -7.78
C ALA A 274 25.82 2.18 -8.86
N SER A 275 24.70 1.54 -8.51
CA SER A 275 23.94 0.68 -9.42
C SER A 275 23.12 1.49 -10.42
N ASP A 276 22.87 0.90 -11.58
CA ASP A 276 21.85 1.32 -12.54
C ASP A 276 20.44 1.33 -11.92
N ARG A 277 20.19 0.50 -10.89
CA ARG A 277 18.94 0.44 -10.13
C ARG A 277 18.89 1.39 -8.93
N PHE A 278 19.55 2.54 -9.01
CA PHE A 278 19.48 3.54 -7.96
C PHE A 278 18.07 4.10 -7.85
N TRP A 279 17.50 4.04 -6.65
CA TRP A 279 16.09 4.34 -6.40
C TRP A 279 15.69 5.75 -6.85
N TYR A 280 16.61 6.71 -6.79
CA TYR A 280 16.31 8.11 -7.07
C TYR A 280 16.68 8.57 -8.48
N ASP A 281 17.38 7.76 -9.27
CA ASP A 281 17.69 8.06 -10.68
C ASP A 281 17.60 6.78 -11.49
N PHE A 282 16.39 6.21 -11.54
CA PHE A 282 16.14 4.98 -12.28
C PHE A 282 16.16 5.24 -13.79
N PRO A 283 16.83 4.41 -14.61
CA PRO A 283 16.98 4.61 -16.06
C PRO A 283 15.66 4.71 -16.83
N GLY A 284 14.59 4.08 -16.31
CA GLY A 284 13.26 4.14 -16.92
C GLY A 284 12.51 5.45 -16.70
N TRP A 285 13.05 6.40 -15.92
CA TRP A 285 12.39 7.68 -15.70
C TRP A 285 12.65 8.67 -16.85
N PRO A 286 11.64 9.44 -17.30
CA PRO A 286 11.81 10.41 -18.38
C PRO A 286 12.74 11.57 -18.00
N LYS A 287 12.94 11.82 -16.70
CA LYS A 287 13.85 12.85 -16.18
C LYS A 287 14.52 12.34 -14.91
N SER A 288 15.83 12.53 -14.80
CA SER A 288 16.60 12.30 -13.57
C SER A 288 16.11 13.23 -12.43
N SER A 289 16.14 12.76 -11.18
CA SER A 289 15.94 13.61 -10.00
C SER A 289 17.12 14.55 -9.75
N GLY A 290 18.31 14.18 -10.25
CA GLY A 290 19.57 14.86 -10.00
C GLY A 290 20.15 14.57 -8.61
N LEU A 291 19.54 13.66 -7.83
CA LEU A 291 20.00 13.36 -6.48
C LEU A 291 21.33 12.62 -6.48
N ARG A 292 21.55 11.67 -7.40
CA ARG A 292 22.85 10.99 -7.51
C ARG A 292 23.97 12.00 -7.80
N GLN A 293 23.72 12.93 -8.72
CA GLN A 293 24.68 13.98 -9.06
C GLN A 293 24.95 14.89 -7.86
N ALA A 294 23.91 15.42 -7.21
CA ALA A 294 24.06 16.26 -6.04
C ALA A 294 24.83 15.57 -4.90
N MET A 295 24.60 14.27 -4.69
CA MET A 295 25.36 13.47 -3.72
C MET A 295 26.83 13.36 -4.12
N ARG A 296 27.14 13.08 -5.40
CA ARG A 296 28.53 13.00 -5.91
C ARG A 296 29.29 14.31 -5.75
N GLU A 297 28.63 15.44 -5.95
CA GLU A 297 29.25 16.77 -5.90
C GLU A 297 29.47 17.29 -4.46
N ASN A 298 28.72 16.78 -3.48
CA ASN A 298 28.70 17.35 -2.12
C ASN A 298 29.14 16.37 -1.02
N TYR A 299 29.16 15.08 -1.32
CA TYR A 299 29.51 14.02 -0.36
C TYR A 299 30.51 13.06 -0.97
N ARG A 300 31.39 12.51 -0.14
CA ARG A 300 32.28 11.42 -0.50
C ARG A 300 31.78 10.10 0.07
N GLU A 301 31.96 9.05 -0.70
CA GLU A 301 31.81 7.69 -0.22
C GLU A 301 32.92 7.35 0.78
N VAL A 302 32.55 6.80 1.93
CA VAL A 302 33.51 6.35 2.95
C VAL A 302 33.42 4.86 3.25
N ARG A 303 32.28 4.24 2.93
CA ARG A 303 32.05 2.82 3.22
C ARG A 303 30.92 2.25 2.37
N ARG A 304 30.97 0.94 2.12
CA ARG A 304 29.84 0.15 1.64
C ARG A 304 29.52 -0.96 2.64
N ILE A 305 28.24 -1.10 2.96
CA ILE A 305 27.68 -2.19 3.76
C ILE A 305 26.99 -3.13 2.78
N LYS A 306 27.52 -4.33 2.61
CA LYS A 306 26.90 -5.35 1.75
C LYS A 306 25.55 -5.77 2.31
N ALA A 307 24.55 -5.87 1.45
CA ALA A 307 23.23 -6.39 1.82
C ALA A 307 23.33 -7.83 2.36
N VAL A 308 22.24 -8.27 2.97
CA VAL A 308 22.12 -9.62 3.52
C VAL A 308 22.41 -10.64 2.41
N ALA A 309 23.37 -11.54 2.66
CA ALA A 309 23.64 -12.63 1.74
C ALA A 309 22.34 -13.42 1.49
N ALA A 310 21.94 -13.50 0.22
CA ALA A 310 20.73 -14.20 -0.16
C ALA A 310 20.79 -15.64 0.35
N LEU A 311 19.72 -16.11 0.97
CA LEU A 311 19.55 -17.54 1.21
C LEU A 311 19.61 -18.24 -0.15
N PRO A 312 20.12 -19.48 -0.24
CA PRO A 312 20.12 -20.29 -1.46
C PRO A 312 18.70 -20.65 -1.98
N VAL A 313 17.67 -19.95 -1.53
CA VAL A 313 16.32 -20.03 -2.09
C VAL A 313 16.36 -19.40 -3.48
N ARG A 314 16.07 -20.21 -4.50
CA ARG A 314 16.07 -19.84 -5.92
C ARG A 314 15.56 -18.42 -6.13
N LYS A 315 16.36 -17.59 -6.80
CA LYS A 315 15.97 -16.27 -7.36
C LYS A 315 14.59 -16.28 -8.02
N GLU A 316 14.19 -17.42 -8.60
CA GLU A 316 12.93 -17.69 -9.29
C GLU A 316 11.66 -17.61 -8.40
N LEU A 317 11.74 -17.96 -7.11
CA LEU A 317 10.57 -17.93 -6.20
C LEU A 317 10.24 -16.50 -5.71
N LEU A 318 11.24 -15.62 -5.73
CA LEU A 318 11.12 -14.22 -5.28
C LEU A 318 10.75 -13.27 -6.42
N THR A 319 11.03 -13.65 -7.68
CA THR A 319 10.59 -12.90 -8.87
C THR A 319 9.09 -12.98 -9.13
N GLY A 320 8.40 -14.02 -8.62
CA GLY A 320 6.95 -14.19 -8.79
C GLY A 320 6.07 -13.51 -7.74
N THR A 321 6.64 -13.06 -6.61
CA THR A 321 5.90 -12.56 -5.43
C THR A 321 6.02 -11.05 -5.22
N GLY A 322 6.49 -10.30 -6.22
CA GLY A 322 6.56 -8.83 -6.12
C GLY A 322 7.58 -8.33 -5.09
N ALA A 323 8.60 -9.13 -4.75
CA ALA A 323 9.72 -8.69 -3.93
C ALA A 323 10.65 -7.74 -4.73
N PHE A 324 10.15 -6.57 -5.11
CA PHE A 324 10.85 -5.54 -5.88
C PHE A 324 11.92 -4.78 -5.09
N ILE A 325 12.19 -5.15 -3.83
CA ILE A 325 13.13 -4.43 -2.96
C ILE A 325 14.39 -5.27 -2.74
N PHE A 326 15.06 -5.63 -3.83
CA PHE A 326 16.44 -6.10 -3.76
C PHE A 326 17.37 -4.90 -3.92
N PHE A 327 18.16 -4.65 -2.88
CA PHE A 327 19.32 -3.78 -2.94
C PHE A 327 20.53 -4.60 -2.57
N ASP A 328 21.65 -4.34 -3.24
CA ASP A 328 22.89 -5.11 -3.09
C ASP A 328 23.76 -4.56 -1.97
N GLU A 329 23.57 -3.28 -1.63
CA GLU A 329 24.40 -2.56 -0.67
C GLU A 329 23.72 -1.31 -0.10
N ILE A 330 24.25 -0.82 1.02
CA ILE A 330 24.13 0.56 1.48
C ILE A 330 25.50 1.22 1.34
N THR A 331 25.57 2.31 0.60
CA THR A 331 26.72 3.20 0.54
C THR A 331 26.58 4.28 1.61
N VAL A 332 27.64 4.48 2.38
CA VAL A 332 27.74 5.52 3.40
C VAL A 332 28.49 6.71 2.80
N LEU A 333 27.85 7.87 2.80
CA LEU A 333 28.37 9.13 2.31
C LEU A 333 28.53 10.11 3.46
N VAL A 334 29.61 10.90 3.46
CA VAL A 334 29.83 12.01 4.40
C VAL A 334 30.13 13.30 3.62
N PRO A 335 29.81 14.48 4.16
CA PRO A 335 30.08 15.75 3.48
C PRO A 335 31.53 15.87 3.03
N LEU A 336 31.72 16.41 1.83
CA LEU A 336 32.99 17.00 1.46
C LEU A 336 33.16 18.25 2.36
N PHE A 337 34.07 18.22 3.31
CA PHE A 337 34.54 19.45 3.94
C PHE A 337 35.47 20.15 2.94
N ASN A 338 35.37 21.46 2.82
CA ASN A 338 36.33 22.21 2.02
C ASN A 338 37.71 22.00 2.66
N GLU A 339 38.56 21.19 2.05
CA GLU A 339 39.99 21.51 2.13
C GLU A 339 40.12 22.94 1.60
N PRO A 340 40.80 23.84 2.32
CA PRO A 340 41.00 25.20 1.83
C PRO A 340 41.66 25.09 0.46
N LYS A 341 41.02 25.64 -0.57
CA LYS A 341 41.64 25.76 -1.89
C LYS A 341 42.95 26.55 -1.69
N PRO A 342 44.11 26.03 -2.12
CA PRO A 342 45.33 26.82 -2.11
C PRO A 342 45.07 28.06 -2.98
N HIS A 343 45.30 29.23 -2.39
CA HIS A 343 45.19 30.53 -3.04
C HIS A 343 46.22 30.71 -4.14
#